data_AF-A0A948C4H0-F1
#
_entry.id   AF-A0A948C4H0-F1
#
_cell.length_a   1.000
_cell.length_b   1.000
_cell.length_c   1.000
_cell.angle_alpha   90.00
_cell.angle_beta   90.00
_cell.angle_gamma   90.00
#
_symmetry.space_group_name_H-M   'P 1'
#
loop_
_entity.id
_entity.type
_entity.pdbx_description
1 polymer ?
#
loop_
_entity_poly.entity_id
_entity_poly.type
_entity_poly.pdbx_seq_one_letter_code
_entity_poly.pdbx_strand_id
1 'polypeptide(L)' 'MIKELSKNSKLPFSIKTRTGLNEADKKAQSKFIIEASNYCHIISIHGRVTKQIYA' A
#
# COMPACT_ATOMS: atom_id res chain seq x y z
N MET A 1 -3.00 -11.14 -4.33
CA MET A 1 -1.53 -11.15 -4.11
C MET A 1 -1.15 -11.01 -2.63
N ILE A 2 -1.49 -9.92 -1.92
CA ILE A 2 -1.07 -9.70 -0.51
C ILE A 2 -1.59 -10.80 0.42
N LYS A 3 -2.86 -11.19 0.29
CA LYS A 3 -3.44 -12.32 1.02
C LYS A 3 -2.64 -13.62 0.82
N GLU A 4 -2.16 -13.87 -0.40
CA GLU A 4 -1.36 -15.06 -0.69
C GLU A 4 0.06 -14.96 -0.12
N LEU A 5 0.67 -13.77 -0.13
CA LEU A 5 1.93 -13.53 0.58
C LEU A 5 1.78 -13.75 2.09
N SER A 6 0.66 -13.29 2.68
CA SER A 6 0.36 -13.52 4.10
C SER A 6 0.17 -14.98 4.47
N LYS A 7 -0.40 -15.79 3.59
CA LYS A 7 -0.58 -17.23 3.83
C LYS A 7 0.71 -18.02 3.71
N ASN A 8 1.57 -17.65 2.75
CA ASN A 8 2.73 -18.45 2.37
C ASN A 8 4.05 -17.95 3.00
N SER A 9 4.09 -16.71 3.50
CA SER A 9 5.26 -16.19 4.19
C SER A 9 5.29 -16.69 5.63
N LYS A 10 6.41 -17.30 6.03
CA LYS A 10 6.69 -17.63 7.44
C LYS A 10 7.19 -16.43 8.25
N LEU A 11 7.64 -15.38 7.56
CA LEU A 11 8.20 -14.18 8.18
C LEU A 11 7.20 -13.01 8.09
N PRO A 12 7.21 -12.11 9.09
CA PRO A 12 6.45 -10.88 8.99
C PRO A 12 6.94 -10.07 7.79
N PHE A 13 6.01 -9.44 7.09
CA PHE A 13 6.35 -8.53 6.00
C PHE A 13 5.57 -7.22 6.13
N SER A 14 6.17 -6.19 5.53
CA SER A 14 5.66 -4.83 5.50
C SER A 14 5.40 -4.37 4.07
N ILE A 15 4.47 -3.43 3.91
CA ILE A 15 4.22 -2.75 2.64
C ILE A 15 4.73 -1.31 2.76
N LYS A 16 5.51 -0.85 1.78
CA LYS A 16 5.87 0.55 1.61
C LYS A 16 5.21 1.09 0.34
N THR A 17 4.40 2.14 0.47
CA THR A 17 3.61 2.66 -0.64
C THR A 17 3.48 4.19 -0.61
N ARG A 18 2.74 4.75 -1.57
CA ARG A 18 2.41 6.17 -1.72
C ARG A 18 0.92 6.43 -1.47
N THR A 19 0.51 7.69 -1.43
CA THR A 19 -0.90 8.10 -1.29
C THR A 19 -1.73 7.88 -2.56
N GLY A 20 -1.09 7.62 -3.70
CA GLY A 20 -1.73 7.33 -4.98
C GLY A 20 -0.73 7.47 -6.13
N LEU A 21 -1.14 7.11 -7.34
CA LEU A 21 -0.43 7.44 -8.57
C LEU A 21 -0.57 8.93 -8.88
N ASN A 22 -1.76 9.49 -8.64
CA ASN A 22 -2.12 10.90 -8.78
C ASN A 22 -3.17 11.29 -7.71
N GLU A 23 -3.80 12.47 -7.85
CA GLU A 23 -4.77 12.93 -6.87
C GLU A 23 -6.13 12.20 -6.97
N ALA A 24 -6.52 11.77 -8.17
CA ALA A 24 -7.82 11.16 -8.42
C ALA A 24 -7.93 9.74 -7.83
N ASP A 25 -6.81 9.00 -7.69
CA ASP A 25 -6.82 7.64 -7.18
C ASP A 25 -6.60 7.52 -5.66
N LYS A 26 -6.43 8.63 -4.93
CA LYS A 26 -6.24 8.63 -3.46
C LYS A 26 -7.31 7.83 -2.71
N LYS A 27 -8.58 7.93 -3.14
CA LYS A 27 -9.68 7.21 -2.49
C LYS A 27 -9.59 5.70 -2.70
N ALA A 28 -9.24 5.27 -3.92
CA ALA A 28 -9.03 3.87 -4.24
C ALA A 28 -7.81 3.31 -3.49
N GLN A 29 -6.73 4.09 -3.43
CA GLN A 29 -5.52 3.74 -2.68
C GLN A 29 -5.80 3.59 -1.18
N SER A 30 -6.58 4.48 -0.58
CA SER A 30 -6.98 4.37 0.83
C SER A 30 -7.76 3.08 1.10
N LYS A 31 -8.73 2.75 0.25
CA LYS A 31 -9.49 1.49 0.35
C LYS A 31 -8.55 0.28 0.26
N PHE A 32 -7.62 0.27 -0.69
CA PHE A 32 -6.62 -0.78 -0.81
C PHE A 32 -5.74 -0.90 0.44
N ILE A 33 -5.29 0.20 1.03
CA ILE A 33 -4.46 0.19 2.25
C ILE A 33 -5.21 -0.43 3.42
N ILE A 34 -6.49 -0.07 3.60
CA ILE A 34 -7.35 -0.65 4.64
C ILE A 34 -7.51 -2.15 4.42
N GLU A 35 -7.81 -2.58 3.20
CA GLU A 35 -7.95 -4.01 2.88
C GLU A 35 -6.63 -4.77 3.08
N ALA A 36 -5.51 -4.20 2.65
CA ALA A 36 -4.16 -4.76 2.78
C ALA A 36 -3.69 -4.86 4.23
N SER A 37 -4.14 -3.98 5.11
CA SER A 37 -3.75 -3.97 6.53
C SER A 37 -4.12 -5.26 7.27
N ASN A 38 -5.15 -5.97 6.80
CA ASN A 38 -5.54 -7.27 7.36
C ASN A 38 -4.54 -8.40 7.06
N TYR A 39 -3.57 -8.16 6.18
CA TYR A 39 -2.67 -9.19 5.65
C TYR A 39 -1.20 -8.85 5.81
N CYS A 40 -0.84 -7.77 6.47
CA CYS A 40 0.55 -7.39 6.71
C CYS A 40 0.72 -6.76 8.09
N HIS A 41 1.96 -6.71 8.58
CA HIS A 41 2.21 -6.26 9.95
C HIS A 41 2.38 -4.75 10.03
N ILE A 42 2.94 -4.15 8.99
CA ILE A 42 3.26 -2.72 8.93
C ILE A 42 2.98 -2.21 7.52
N ILE A 43 2.31 -1.05 7.43
CA ILE A 43 2.22 -0.26 6.21
C ILE A 43 2.87 1.10 6.46
N SER A 44 3.91 1.41 5.69
CA SER A 44 4.53 2.74 5.69
C SER A 44 4.12 3.50 4.43
N ILE A 45 3.56 4.69 4.61
CA ILE A 45 3.00 5.49 3.52
C ILE A 45 3.87 6.74 3.31
N HIS A 46 4.36 6.90 2.10
CA HIS A 46 4.96 8.13 1.64
C HIS A 46 3.85 9.12 1.25
N GLY A 47 3.78 10.26 1.93
CA GLY A 47 2.68 11.25 1.84
C GLY A 47 2.49 11.96 0.49
N ARG A 48 3.13 11.51 -0.58
CA ARG A 48 3.08 12.10 -1.93
C ARG A 48 2.57 11.10 -2.94
N VAL A 49 1.85 11.57 -3.94
CA VAL A 49 1.47 10.77 -5.10
C VAL A 49 2.69 10.51 -5.97
N THR A 50 2.66 9.47 -6.80
CA THR A 50 3.79 9.13 -7.68
C THR A 50 4.08 10.25 -8.68
N LYS A 51 3.05 10.84 -9.28
CA LYS A 51 3.18 11.91 -10.30
C LYS A 51 3.92 13.16 -9.80
N GLN A 52 3.96 13.42 -8.49
CA GLN A 52 4.73 14.54 -7.91
C GLN A 52 6.25 14.41 -8.06
N ILE A 53 6.77 13.24 -8.42
CA ILE A 53 8.22 13.04 -8.63
C ILE A 53 8.61 13.19 -10.10
N TYR A 54 7.66 13.03 -11.02
CA TYR A 54 7.89 13.07 -12.47
C TYR A 54 7.27 14.32 -13.11
N ALA A 55 7.05 15.36 -12.30
CA ALA A 55 6.52 16.66 -12.72
C ALA A 55 7.67 17.67 -12.83
#